data_AF-A0A4Q1KVR2-F1
#
_entry.id   AF-A0A4Q1KVR2-F1
#
_cell.length_a   1.000
_cell.length_b   1.000
_cell.length_c   1.000
_cell.angle_alpha   90.00
_cell.angle_beta   90.00
_cell.angle_gamma   90.00
#
_symmetry.space_group_name_H-M   'P 1'
#
loop_
_entity.id
_entity.type
_entity.pdbx_description
1 polymer ?
#
loop_
_entity_poly.entity_id
_entity_poly.type
_entity_poly.pdbx_seq_one_letter_code
_entity_poly.pdbx_strand_id
1 'polypeptide(L)'
;MARVNLILWVVFFTAVGVAQQDSLSKPHFKRYNEKVIFSVYYTDISNSFEAKLNNSAQADYFEFIPNKREQIGVNLSYKFIDVSYGFSPSFFEINKDNKNSKLFSLSTRFYHKKWMQLLTFINQKGFYVSQGSNELYFERLRTIKIGGTTSYIFNENFSFRTIANQKEWQSKSAGSFIPNFSFYYTNFDLNDEDFSDSSDVYLLSLSPSYFYNWVINDHFLLSGGVILGGGINIVDGDTSSVFEWGTNLKVGYNSDSFFTFLNFNYADFLQESKASIRLNDEISMLKITAGYRFDPPKKIKEYYDKTAEKVGL
;
A
#
# COMPACT_ATOMS: atom_id res chain seq x y z
N MET A 1 -29.34 -15.79 -11.66
CA MET A 1 -29.56 -14.38 -11.26
C MET A 1 -29.74 -14.33 -9.75
N ALA A 2 -28.63 -14.41 -9.01
CA ALA A 2 -28.63 -14.37 -7.54
C ALA A 2 -27.99 -13.05 -7.13
N ARG A 3 -28.75 -12.20 -6.43
CA ARG A 3 -28.26 -10.94 -5.88
C ARG A 3 -27.45 -11.25 -4.63
N VAL A 4 -26.13 -11.14 -4.72
CA VAL A 4 -25.24 -11.17 -3.55
C VAL A 4 -25.28 -9.79 -2.91
N ASN A 5 -25.96 -9.68 -1.78
CA ASN A 5 -25.89 -8.50 -0.92
C ASN A 5 -24.57 -8.54 -0.14
N LEU A 6 -23.56 -7.80 -0.63
CA LEU A 6 -22.30 -7.58 0.08
C LEU A 6 -22.54 -6.60 1.24
N ILE A 7 -22.75 -7.13 2.45
CA ILE A 7 -22.83 -6.32 3.67
C ILE A 7 -21.39 -6.02 4.13
N LEU A 8 -20.94 -4.80 3.87
CA LEU A 8 -19.63 -4.28 4.28
C LEU A 8 -19.68 -3.95 5.79
N TRP A 9 -19.09 -4.80 6.63
CA TRP A 9 -18.89 -4.50 8.05
C TRP A 9 -17.72 -3.53 8.21
N VAL A 10 -18.02 -2.23 8.26
CA VAL A 10 -17.05 -1.21 8.68
C VAL A 10 -17.06 -1.15 10.21
N VAL A 11 -16.02 -1.69 10.84
CA VAL A 11 -15.81 -1.54 12.29
C VAL A 11 -15.36 -0.10 12.55
N PHE A 12 -16.29 0.76 12.97
CA PHE A 12 -15.98 2.07 13.53
C PHE A 12 -15.53 1.92 14.98
N PHE A 13 -14.23 2.09 15.24
CA PHE A 13 -13.74 2.32 16.61
C PHE A 13 -14.04 3.76 17.02
N THR A 14 -15.12 3.97 17.78
CA THR A 14 -15.34 5.21 18.53
C THR A 14 -14.52 5.15 19.83
N ALA A 15 -13.39 5.86 19.89
CA ALA A 15 -12.60 6.00 21.11
C ALA A 15 -12.69 7.43 21.65
N VAL A 16 -13.23 7.54 22.87
CA VAL A 16 -13.34 8.77 23.66
C VAL A 16 -11.94 9.37 23.89
N GLY A 17 -11.81 10.67 23.61
CA GLY A 17 -10.56 11.42 23.73
C GLY A 17 -10.14 11.61 25.19
N VAL A 18 -9.01 11.01 25.56
CA VAL A 18 -8.18 11.50 26.65
C VAL A 18 -6.95 12.14 26.02
N ALA A 19 -6.82 13.46 26.21
CA ALA A 19 -5.65 14.24 25.84
C ALA A 19 -4.49 13.89 26.80
N GLN A 20 -3.34 13.53 26.26
CA GLN A 20 -2.15 13.21 27.05
C GLN A 20 -1.15 14.37 26.94
N GLN A 21 -0.55 14.68 28.08
CA GLN A 21 0.28 15.83 28.36
C GLN A 21 1.70 15.62 27.79
N ASP A 22 2.17 16.50 26.93
CA ASP A 22 3.51 16.40 26.29
C ASP A 22 4.63 16.63 27.32
N SER A 23 5.58 15.68 27.38
CA SER A 23 6.81 15.75 28.18
C SER A 23 7.79 16.79 27.62
N LEU A 24 8.49 17.50 28.52
CA LEU A 24 9.49 18.57 28.28
C LEU A 24 10.73 18.18 27.43
N SER A 25 10.76 16.98 26.84
CA SER A 25 11.87 16.51 26.00
C SER A 25 11.79 17.05 24.57
N LYS A 26 12.94 17.36 23.95
CA LYS A 26 12.98 17.72 22.51
C LYS A 26 12.36 16.57 21.69
N PRO A 27 11.35 16.85 20.84
CA PRO A 27 10.65 15.82 20.10
C PRO A 27 11.59 15.06 19.16
N HIS A 28 11.37 13.75 19.02
CA HIS A 28 12.17 12.85 18.18
C HIS A 28 11.92 13.03 16.67
N PHE A 29 10.93 13.84 16.30
CA PHE A 29 10.59 14.17 14.93
C PHE A 29 9.96 15.56 14.84
N LYS A 30 10.18 16.23 13.71
CA LYS A 30 9.51 17.47 13.33
C LYS A 30 8.17 17.15 12.67
N ARG A 31 7.14 17.95 12.91
CA ARG A 31 5.81 17.83 12.30
C ARG A 31 5.57 18.96 11.30
N TYR A 32 5.00 18.63 10.16
CA TYR A 32 4.66 19.57 9.08
C TYR A 32 3.14 19.67 8.86
N ASN A 33 2.34 19.43 9.91
CA ASN A 33 0.87 19.41 9.83
C ASN A 33 0.26 20.73 9.32
N GLU A 34 0.95 21.84 9.50
CA GLU A 34 0.53 23.18 9.05
C GLU A 34 0.99 23.52 7.62
N LYS A 35 1.83 22.69 7.00
CA LYS A 35 2.35 22.93 5.65
C LYS A 35 1.50 22.18 4.62
N VAL A 36 1.38 22.79 3.45
CA VAL A 36 1.00 22.08 2.23
C VAL A 36 2.24 21.40 1.69
N ILE A 37 2.10 20.12 1.37
CA ILE A 37 3.14 19.29 0.79
C ILE A 37 2.72 19.00 -0.65
N PHE A 38 3.53 19.44 -1.60
CA PHE A 38 3.41 19.06 -3.01
C PHE A 38 4.60 18.20 -3.38
N SER A 39 4.39 17.08 -4.07
CA SER A 39 5.47 16.30 -4.64
C SER A 39 5.14 15.75 -6.01
N VAL A 40 6.19 15.52 -6.78
CA VAL A 40 6.17 14.73 -8.00
C VAL A 40 6.83 13.39 -7.71
N TYR A 41 6.33 12.32 -8.31
CA TYR A 41 6.91 11.01 -8.15
C TYR A 41 6.96 10.23 -9.45
N TYR A 42 7.97 9.38 -9.55
CA TYR A 42 8.00 8.23 -10.42
C TYR A 42 7.75 7.00 -9.57
N THR A 43 6.94 6.05 -10.05
CA THR A 43 6.76 4.77 -9.38
C THR A 43 6.69 3.65 -10.41
N ASP A 44 7.39 2.56 -10.13
CA ASP A 44 7.17 1.26 -10.73
C ASP A 44 6.42 0.42 -9.69
N ILE A 45 5.27 -0.12 -10.05
CA ILE A 45 4.45 -0.96 -9.18
C ILE A 45 4.00 -2.19 -9.96
N SER A 46 4.22 -3.36 -9.36
CA SER A 46 3.74 -4.63 -9.86
C SER A 46 2.91 -5.32 -8.79
N ASN A 47 1.82 -5.97 -9.23
CA ASN A 47 1.06 -6.89 -8.39
C ASN A 47 0.80 -8.20 -9.15
N SER A 48 1.76 -9.12 -9.09
CA SER A 48 1.72 -10.40 -9.79
C SER A 48 1.09 -11.49 -8.93
N PHE A 49 0.54 -12.50 -9.60
CA PHE A 49 -0.01 -13.67 -8.94
C PHE A 49 0.58 -14.96 -9.53
N GLU A 50 0.83 -15.96 -8.70
CA GLU A 50 1.27 -17.29 -9.15
C GLU A 50 0.21 -18.32 -8.80
N ALA A 51 -0.33 -18.99 -9.83
CA ALA A 51 -1.26 -20.08 -9.65
C ALA A 51 -0.67 -21.46 -9.95
N LYS A 52 -1.13 -22.46 -9.19
CA LYS A 52 -0.80 -23.87 -9.40
C LYS A 52 -2.08 -24.70 -9.40
N LEU A 53 -2.23 -25.53 -10.43
CA LEU A 53 -3.30 -26.53 -10.54
C LEU A 53 -2.74 -27.91 -10.18
N ASN A 54 -3.30 -28.56 -9.16
CA ASN A 54 -2.80 -29.86 -8.66
C ASN A 54 -3.23 -31.08 -9.49
N ASN A 55 -3.89 -30.90 -10.64
CA ASN A 55 -4.48 -32.00 -11.43
C ASN A 55 -3.54 -32.68 -12.42
N SER A 56 -2.23 -32.42 -12.39
CA SER A 56 -1.25 -33.01 -13.34
C SER A 56 -0.01 -33.55 -12.64
N ALA A 57 0.56 -34.63 -13.18
CA ALA A 57 1.78 -35.28 -12.68
C ALA A 57 3.03 -34.37 -12.74
N GLN A 58 2.91 -33.23 -13.40
CA GLN A 58 3.89 -32.15 -13.48
C GLN A 58 3.21 -30.88 -12.98
N ALA A 59 3.84 -30.16 -12.04
CA ALA A 59 3.29 -28.93 -11.51
C ALA A 59 3.37 -27.83 -12.57
N ASP A 60 2.25 -27.50 -13.20
CA ASP A 60 2.15 -26.34 -14.07
C ASP A 60 1.91 -25.09 -13.21
N TYR A 61 2.88 -24.18 -13.26
CA TYR A 61 2.82 -22.86 -12.65
C TYR A 61 2.39 -21.85 -13.71
N PHE A 62 1.37 -21.06 -13.39
CA PHE A 62 0.87 -19.98 -14.21
C PHE A 62 1.14 -18.66 -13.49
N GLU A 63 1.99 -17.83 -14.07
CA GLU A 63 2.29 -16.50 -13.54
C GLU A 63 1.39 -15.47 -14.23
N PHE A 64 0.54 -14.82 -13.44
CA PHE A 64 -0.33 -13.73 -13.87
C PHE A 64 0.38 -12.42 -13.58
N ILE A 65 1.00 -11.86 -14.61
CA ILE A 65 1.75 -10.61 -14.52
C ILE A 65 0.83 -9.51 -15.04
N PRO A 66 0.38 -8.57 -14.18
CA PRO A 66 -0.34 -7.41 -14.68
C PRO A 66 0.58 -6.65 -15.61
N ASN A 67 0.02 -6.12 -16.68
CA ASN A 67 0.83 -5.42 -17.64
C ASN A 67 1.51 -4.20 -16.96
N LYS A 68 2.85 -4.20 -16.96
CA LYS A 68 3.68 -3.39 -16.06
C LYS A 68 3.45 -1.91 -16.30
N ARG A 69 3.37 -1.14 -15.21
CA ARG A 69 2.98 0.27 -15.26
C ARG A 69 3.93 1.13 -14.47
N GLU A 70 4.95 1.60 -15.16
CA GLU A 70 5.66 2.79 -14.74
C GLU A 70 4.68 3.97 -14.77
N GLN A 71 4.65 4.72 -13.67
CA GLN A 71 3.78 5.86 -13.49
C GLN A 71 4.59 7.09 -13.11
N ILE A 72 4.15 8.23 -13.65
CA ILE A 72 4.50 9.54 -13.11
C ILE A 72 3.25 10.10 -12.46
N GLY A 73 3.42 10.73 -11.31
CA GLY A 73 2.31 11.33 -10.60
C GLY A 73 2.68 12.52 -9.75
N VAL A 74 1.64 13.10 -9.19
CA VAL A 74 1.70 14.21 -8.24
C VAL A 74 1.03 13.79 -6.94
N ASN A 75 1.56 14.25 -5.82
CA ASN A 75 0.94 14.14 -4.51
C ASN A 75 0.69 15.54 -3.96
N LEU A 76 -0.50 15.76 -3.42
CA LEU A 76 -0.85 16.96 -2.69
C LEU A 76 -1.36 16.55 -1.31
N SER A 77 -0.75 17.09 -0.26
CA SER A 77 -1.13 16.80 1.09
C SER A 77 -1.22 18.04 1.97
N TYR A 78 -2.28 18.11 2.78
CA TYR A 78 -2.52 19.17 3.74
C TYR A 78 -3.35 18.62 4.91
N LYS A 79 -2.89 18.82 6.14
CA LYS A 79 -3.55 18.31 7.36
C LYS A 79 -3.83 16.80 7.26
N PHE A 80 -5.07 16.34 7.43
CA PHE A 80 -5.43 14.91 7.28
C PHE A 80 -5.59 14.47 5.81
N ILE A 81 -5.70 15.41 4.87
CA ILE A 81 -5.91 15.11 3.44
C ILE A 81 -4.57 14.76 2.79
N ASP A 82 -4.55 13.69 2.01
CA ASP A 82 -3.38 13.20 1.26
C ASP A 82 -3.92 12.57 -0.03
N VAL A 83 -3.70 13.22 -1.17
CA VAL A 83 -4.25 12.82 -2.47
C VAL A 83 -3.11 12.69 -3.46
N SER A 84 -3.02 11.51 -4.07
CA SER A 84 -2.08 11.24 -5.17
C SER A 84 -2.84 10.93 -6.45
N TYR A 85 -2.28 11.37 -7.57
CA TYR A 85 -2.72 11.00 -8.90
C TYR A 85 -1.51 10.63 -9.74
N GLY A 86 -1.53 9.43 -10.31
CA GLY A 86 -0.50 8.93 -11.23
C GLY A 86 -1.12 8.48 -12.54
N PHE A 87 -0.38 8.64 -13.62
CA PHE A 87 -0.72 8.09 -14.93
C PHE A 87 0.49 7.34 -15.48
N SER A 88 0.26 6.42 -16.43
CA SER A 88 1.29 5.60 -17.07
C SER A 88 1.53 6.08 -18.51
N PRO A 89 2.53 6.94 -18.76
CA PRO A 89 2.84 7.42 -20.09
C PRO A 89 3.32 6.31 -21.03
N SER A 90 2.93 6.36 -22.31
CA SER A 90 3.34 5.41 -23.34
C SER A 90 4.79 5.56 -23.82
N PHE A 91 5.52 6.61 -23.41
CA PHE A 91 6.93 6.78 -23.76
C PHE A 91 7.86 5.86 -22.97
N PHE A 92 7.43 5.36 -21.80
CA PHE A 92 8.15 4.31 -21.09
C PHE A 92 8.06 3.02 -21.89
N GLU A 93 9.19 2.38 -22.16
CA GLU A 93 9.26 1.15 -22.97
C GLU A 93 8.38 0.05 -22.39
N ILE A 94 8.41 -0.10 -21.06
CA ILE A 94 7.57 -1.04 -20.31
C ILE A 94 6.08 -0.80 -20.52
N ASN A 95 5.69 0.44 -20.87
CA ASN A 95 4.30 0.81 -21.09
C ASN A 95 3.85 0.67 -22.55
N LYS A 96 4.71 0.28 -23.50
CA LYS A 96 4.35 0.22 -24.93
C LYS A 96 3.50 -0.99 -25.30
N ASP A 97 3.68 -2.11 -24.61
CA ASP A 97 2.90 -3.35 -24.82
C ASP A 97 1.62 -3.42 -23.97
N ASN A 98 1.14 -2.28 -23.47
CA ASN A 98 -0.06 -2.11 -22.64
C ASN A 98 -1.37 -1.91 -23.44
N LYS A 99 -1.63 -2.70 -24.50
CA LYS A 99 -2.88 -2.55 -25.27
C LYS A 99 -4.10 -2.79 -24.38
N ASN A 100 -4.93 -1.76 -24.17
CA ASN A 100 -6.20 -1.81 -23.42
C ASN A 100 -6.15 -2.27 -21.96
N SER A 101 -4.95 -2.39 -21.37
CA SER A 101 -4.81 -2.62 -19.92
C SER A 101 -5.30 -1.41 -19.13
N LYS A 102 -5.67 -1.59 -17.86
CA LYS A 102 -6.00 -0.51 -16.92
C LYS A 102 -5.46 -0.84 -15.52
N LEU A 103 -5.03 0.17 -14.79
CA LEU A 103 -4.66 0.08 -13.38
C LEU A 103 -5.17 1.36 -12.73
N PHE A 104 -6.05 1.18 -11.75
CA PHE A 104 -6.49 2.23 -10.86
C PHE A 104 -6.23 1.77 -9.42
N SER A 105 -5.53 2.58 -8.65
CA SER A 105 -5.24 2.30 -7.25
C SER A 105 -5.56 3.52 -6.40
N LEU A 106 -6.26 3.29 -5.29
CA LEU A 106 -6.52 4.29 -4.25
C LEU A 106 -6.10 3.71 -2.91
N SER A 107 -5.23 4.41 -2.19
CA SER A 107 -4.84 4.03 -0.83
C SER A 107 -4.95 5.23 0.10
N THR A 108 -5.56 5.00 1.25
CA THR A 108 -5.74 6.03 2.29
C THR A 108 -5.20 5.52 3.61
N ARG A 109 -4.45 6.37 4.31
CA ARG A 109 -3.86 6.02 5.60
C ARG A 109 -4.33 6.96 6.70
N PHE A 110 -4.95 6.39 7.72
CA PHE A 110 -5.40 7.09 8.92
C PHE A 110 -4.48 6.76 10.09
N TYR A 111 -4.39 7.72 11.00
CA TYR A 111 -3.59 7.61 12.20
C TYR A 111 -4.39 8.18 13.36
N HIS A 112 -4.56 7.39 14.41
CA HIS A 112 -5.15 7.84 15.66
C HIS A 112 -4.24 7.42 16.81
N LYS A 113 -3.53 8.39 17.41
CA LYS A 113 -2.47 8.12 18.39
C LYS A 113 -1.45 7.12 17.80
N LYS A 114 -1.32 5.95 18.43
CA LYS A 114 -0.44 4.85 18.02
C LYS A 114 -1.06 3.91 16.99
N TRP A 115 -2.37 4.00 16.75
CA TRP A 115 -3.05 3.17 15.76
C TRP A 115 -2.89 3.75 14.37
N MET A 116 -2.65 2.88 13.41
CA MET A 116 -2.54 3.19 11.99
C MET A 116 -3.47 2.26 11.22
N GLN A 117 -4.28 2.82 10.33
CA GLN A 117 -5.13 2.07 9.42
C GLN A 117 -4.77 2.42 7.99
N LEU A 118 -4.36 1.44 7.20
CA LEU A 118 -4.25 1.54 5.76
C LEU A 118 -5.51 0.92 5.14
N LEU A 119 -6.13 1.61 4.19
CA LEU A 119 -7.15 1.08 3.30
C LEU A 119 -6.64 1.17 1.87
N THR A 120 -6.88 0.12 1.09
CA THR A 120 -6.40 -0.01 -0.28
C THR A 120 -7.50 -0.55 -1.17
N PHE A 121 -7.65 0.06 -2.34
CA PHE A 121 -8.48 -0.39 -3.44
C PHE A 121 -7.63 -0.42 -4.70
N ILE A 122 -7.59 -1.54 -5.40
CA ILE A 122 -6.86 -1.73 -6.65
C ILE A 122 -7.82 -2.37 -7.65
N ASN A 123 -7.84 -1.85 -8.88
CA ASN A 123 -8.59 -2.41 -9.99
C ASN A 123 -7.67 -2.49 -11.20
N GLN A 124 -7.38 -3.70 -11.65
CA GLN A 124 -6.49 -3.98 -12.78
C GLN A 124 -7.25 -4.68 -13.90
N LYS A 125 -6.85 -4.41 -15.14
CA LYS A 125 -7.33 -5.07 -16.35
C LYS A 125 -6.14 -5.33 -17.26
N GLY A 126 -6.09 -6.49 -17.88
CA GLY A 126 -5.08 -6.89 -18.85
C GLY A 126 -3.85 -7.50 -18.19
N PHE A 127 -3.62 -8.79 -18.45
CA PHE A 127 -2.56 -9.58 -17.82
C PHE A 127 -1.85 -10.44 -18.85
N TYR A 128 -0.56 -10.66 -18.64
CA TYR A 128 0.18 -11.74 -19.27
C TYR A 128 0.10 -12.98 -18.36
N VAL A 129 -0.23 -14.12 -18.96
CA VAL A 129 -0.17 -15.42 -18.30
C VAL A 129 1.01 -16.16 -18.89
N SER A 130 2.04 -16.37 -18.07
CA SER A 130 3.27 -17.06 -18.46
C SER A 130 3.27 -18.50 -17.93
N GLN A 131 3.64 -19.43 -18.80
CA GLN A 131 3.94 -20.83 -18.45
C GLN A 131 5.27 -21.22 -19.11
N GLY A 132 6.36 -21.14 -18.35
CA GLY A 132 7.70 -21.42 -18.85
C GLY A 132 8.17 -20.40 -19.89
N SER A 133 8.19 -20.80 -21.17
CA SER A 133 8.57 -19.91 -22.29
C SER A 133 7.37 -19.40 -23.11
N ASN A 134 6.16 -19.88 -22.80
CA ASN A 134 4.94 -19.46 -23.47
C ASN A 134 4.32 -18.31 -22.67
N GLU A 135 3.99 -17.22 -23.35
CA GLU A 135 3.32 -16.07 -22.78
C GLU A 135 2.07 -15.75 -23.59
N LEU A 136 0.92 -15.68 -22.91
CA LEU A 136 -0.37 -15.35 -23.52
C LEU A 136 -0.95 -14.09 -22.89
N TYR A 137 -1.47 -13.20 -23.73
CA TYR A 137 -2.07 -11.95 -23.26
C TYR A 137 -3.58 -12.07 -23.12
N PHE A 138 -4.09 -11.86 -21.91
CA PHE A 138 -5.51 -11.81 -21.58
C PHE A 138 -5.94 -10.36 -21.39
N GLU A 139 -6.42 -9.73 -22.45
CA GLU A 139 -6.82 -8.31 -22.45
C GLU A 139 -8.00 -8.02 -21.51
N ARG A 140 -8.90 -9.00 -21.34
CA ARG A 140 -10.17 -8.84 -20.61
C ARG A 140 -10.08 -9.24 -19.14
N LEU A 141 -9.09 -10.06 -18.76
CA LEU A 141 -8.86 -10.50 -17.38
C LEU A 141 -8.74 -9.27 -16.47
N ARG A 142 -9.53 -9.28 -15.41
CA ARG A 142 -9.67 -8.19 -14.46
C ARG A 142 -9.47 -8.69 -13.04
N THR A 143 -8.84 -7.87 -12.20
CA THR A 143 -8.81 -8.08 -10.76
C THR A 143 -9.33 -6.85 -10.03
N ILE A 144 -10.07 -7.09 -8.94
CA ILE A 144 -10.47 -6.05 -7.99
C ILE A 144 -9.99 -6.49 -6.63
N LYS A 145 -9.11 -5.71 -6.00
CA LYS A 145 -8.62 -5.93 -4.64
C LYS A 145 -9.08 -4.79 -3.74
N ILE A 146 -9.70 -5.13 -2.62
CA ILE A 146 -10.09 -4.18 -1.58
C ILE A 146 -9.71 -4.75 -0.22
N GLY A 147 -9.17 -3.90 0.64
CA GLY A 147 -8.78 -4.33 1.97
C GLY A 147 -7.98 -3.29 2.71
N GLY A 148 -7.28 -3.74 3.74
CA GLY A 148 -6.50 -2.87 4.57
C GLY A 148 -5.68 -3.57 5.61
N THR A 149 -4.85 -2.78 6.28
CA THR A 149 -3.98 -3.23 7.36
C THR A 149 -4.17 -2.31 8.56
N THR A 150 -4.50 -2.89 9.70
CA THR A 150 -4.51 -2.24 11.00
C THR A 150 -3.18 -2.50 11.70
N SER A 151 -2.53 -1.47 12.20
CA SER A 151 -1.22 -1.57 12.84
C SER A 151 -1.17 -0.77 14.15
N TYR A 152 -0.33 -1.20 15.08
CA TYR A 152 -0.09 -0.47 16.33
C TYR A 152 1.39 -0.11 16.50
N ILE A 153 1.70 1.18 16.64
CA ILE A 153 3.07 1.67 16.79
C ILE A 153 3.42 1.73 18.27
N PHE A 154 4.22 0.78 18.76
CA PHE A 154 4.59 0.70 20.18
C PHE A 154 5.43 1.89 20.67
N ASN A 155 6.44 2.31 19.88
CA ASN A 155 7.37 3.34 20.27
C ASN A 155 6.90 4.75 19.86
N GLU A 156 6.62 5.61 20.83
CA GLU A 156 6.20 7.00 20.61
C GLU A 156 7.27 7.87 19.96
N ASN A 157 8.55 7.50 20.12
CA ASN A 157 9.66 8.22 19.52
C ASN A 157 9.85 7.87 18.04
N PHE A 158 9.17 6.85 17.52
CA PHE A 158 9.27 6.43 16.13
C PHE A 158 8.14 7.03 15.28
N SER A 159 8.51 7.66 14.17
CA SER A 159 7.56 8.21 13.20
C SER A 159 7.45 7.31 11.97
N PHE A 160 6.36 6.54 11.86
CA PHE A 160 6.03 5.84 10.60
C PHE A 160 5.71 6.85 9.47
N ARG A 161 5.19 8.03 9.82
CA ARG A 161 4.85 9.09 8.83
C ARG A 161 6.11 9.60 8.10
N THR A 162 7.28 9.52 8.73
CA THR A 162 8.57 9.75 8.06
C THR A 162 8.75 8.77 6.89
N ILE A 163 8.37 7.50 7.06
CA ILE A 163 8.43 6.50 6.00
C ILE A 163 7.34 6.76 4.95
N ALA A 164 6.09 6.91 5.39
CA ALA A 164 4.93 6.92 4.51
C ALA A 164 4.73 8.18 3.65
N ASN A 165 4.72 9.38 4.25
CA ASN A 165 4.23 10.57 3.54
C ASN A 165 4.91 11.90 3.90
N GLN A 166 6.03 11.88 4.63
CA GLN A 166 6.85 13.08 4.90
C GLN A 166 6.14 14.22 5.65
N LYS A 167 4.94 13.95 6.22
CA LYS A 167 4.25 14.85 7.16
C LYS A 167 5.00 15.00 8.48
N GLU A 168 5.82 14.02 8.79
CA GLU A 168 6.79 14.08 9.87
C GLU A 168 8.17 13.74 9.34
N TRP A 169 9.18 14.25 10.03
CA TRP A 169 10.57 13.95 9.76
C TRP A 169 11.28 13.58 11.06
N GLN A 170 11.75 12.34 11.13
CA GLN A 170 12.56 11.83 12.23
C GLN A 170 13.88 12.61 12.36
N SER A 171 14.10 13.25 13.51
CA SER A 171 15.31 14.02 13.84
C SER A 171 16.28 13.25 14.74
N LYS A 172 15.82 12.18 15.40
CA LYS A 172 16.67 11.25 16.16
C LYS A 172 16.34 9.81 15.82
N SER A 173 17.34 8.96 15.67
CA SER A 173 17.13 7.55 15.34
C SER A 173 16.20 6.86 16.33
N ALA A 174 15.27 6.08 15.82
CA ALA A 174 14.30 5.34 16.62
C ALA A 174 13.75 4.18 15.79
N GLY A 175 13.33 3.11 16.45
CA GLY A 175 12.58 2.03 15.83
C GLY A 175 11.36 1.63 16.63
N SER A 176 10.42 0.94 16.01
CA SER A 176 9.24 0.42 16.67
C SER A 176 8.95 -0.99 16.22
N PHE A 177 8.58 -1.83 17.19
CA PHE A 177 7.76 -3.00 16.91
C PHE A 177 6.36 -2.53 16.50
N ILE A 178 5.82 -3.12 15.44
CA ILE A 178 4.54 -2.78 14.84
C ILE A 178 3.84 -4.08 14.44
N PRO A 179 2.97 -4.67 15.26
CA PRO A 179 2.14 -5.77 14.80
C PRO A 179 1.11 -5.25 13.80
N ASN A 180 0.84 -6.07 12.79
CA ASN A 180 -0.12 -5.79 11.74
C ASN A 180 -1.19 -6.88 11.71
N PHE A 181 -2.42 -6.46 11.47
CA PHE A 181 -3.52 -7.32 11.06
C PHE A 181 -3.97 -6.86 9.67
N SER A 182 -3.92 -7.75 8.68
CA SER A 182 -4.34 -7.46 7.32
C SER A 182 -5.55 -8.28 6.93
N PHE A 183 -6.45 -7.63 6.17
CA PHE A 183 -7.60 -8.26 5.54
C PHE A 183 -7.71 -7.75 4.11
N TYR A 184 -7.69 -8.66 3.13
CA TYR A 184 -7.90 -8.34 1.73
C TYR A 184 -8.92 -9.28 1.10
N TYR A 185 -9.79 -8.72 0.27
CA TYR A 185 -10.63 -9.43 -0.67
C TYR A 185 -10.13 -9.12 -2.09
N THR A 186 -9.89 -10.15 -2.88
CA THR A 186 -9.53 -10.05 -4.29
C THR A 186 -10.50 -10.87 -5.13
N ASN A 187 -11.13 -10.26 -6.12
CA ASN A 187 -11.91 -10.95 -7.13
C ASN A 187 -11.09 -11.03 -8.42
N PHE A 188 -11.02 -12.22 -9.01
CA PHE A 188 -10.49 -12.47 -10.35
C PHE A 188 -11.66 -12.72 -11.29
N ASP A 189 -11.68 -12.03 -12.42
CA ASP A 189 -12.74 -12.15 -13.43
C ASP A 189 -12.10 -12.23 -14.82
N LEU A 190 -12.12 -13.42 -15.42
CA LEU A 190 -11.57 -13.66 -16.77
C LEU A 190 -12.28 -12.81 -17.82
N ASN A 191 -13.58 -12.56 -17.61
CA ASN A 191 -14.41 -11.71 -18.44
C ASN A 191 -14.28 -12.05 -19.93
N ASP A 192 -14.19 -13.33 -20.30
CA ASP A 192 -14.14 -13.79 -21.69
C ASP A 192 -15.56 -13.99 -22.26
N GLU A 193 -15.72 -13.90 -23.58
CA GLU A 193 -17.00 -14.07 -24.28
C GLU A 193 -17.51 -15.51 -24.24
N ASP A 194 -16.60 -16.48 -24.25
CA ASP A 194 -16.93 -17.91 -24.25
C ASP A 194 -16.90 -18.53 -22.85
N PHE A 195 -16.18 -17.93 -21.90
CA PHE A 195 -16.00 -18.43 -20.53
C PHE A 195 -16.00 -17.28 -19.51
N SER A 196 -17.12 -17.13 -18.81
CA SER A 196 -17.27 -16.24 -17.66
C SER A 196 -17.00 -17.04 -16.38
N ASP A 197 -15.74 -17.08 -15.95
CA ASP A 197 -15.36 -17.66 -14.66
C ASP A 197 -14.76 -16.60 -13.76
N SER A 198 -15.14 -16.63 -12.48
CA SER A 198 -14.72 -15.66 -11.49
C SER A 198 -14.34 -16.35 -10.19
N SER A 199 -13.21 -15.97 -9.61
CA SER A 199 -12.70 -16.54 -8.37
C SER A 199 -12.62 -15.48 -7.29
N ASP A 200 -13.09 -15.82 -6.09
CA ASP A 200 -13.08 -14.97 -4.91
C ASP A 200 -11.98 -15.44 -3.94
N VAL A 201 -11.13 -14.49 -3.55
CA VAL A 201 -9.97 -14.73 -2.69
C VAL A 201 -10.05 -13.85 -1.45
N TYR A 202 -10.03 -14.46 -0.27
CA TYR A 202 -9.99 -13.76 1.02
C TYR A 202 -8.69 -14.06 1.74
N LEU A 203 -7.92 -13.02 2.05
CA LEU A 203 -6.64 -13.10 2.73
C LEU A 203 -6.74 -12.44 4.10
N LEU A 204 -6.39 -13.19 5.15
CA LEU A 204 -6.28 -12.70 6.52
C LEU A 204 -4.88 -13.02 7.05
N SER A 205 -4.17 -12.03 7.58
CA SER A 205 -2.83 -12.24 8.15
C SER A 205 -2.59 -11.48 9.44
N LEU A 206 -1.75 -12.07 10.30
CA LEU A 206 -1.17 -11.45 11.47
C LEU A 206 0.35 -11.45 11.33
N SER A 207 0.92 -10.25 11.31
CA SER A 207 2.30 -10.06 10.88
C SER A 207 3.03 -9.11 11.82
N PRO A 208 3.81 -9.65 12.79
CA PRO A 208 4.78 -8.83 13.51
C PRO A 208 5.73 -8.15 12.53
N SER A 209 6.04 -6.88 12.81
CA SER A 209 7.02 -6.15 12.02
C SER A 209 7.88 -5.26 12.90
N TYR A 210 9.06 -4.93 12.40
CA TYR A 210 9.94 -3.98 13.05
C TYR A 210 10.45 -2.98 12.03
N PHE A 211 10.29 -1.70 12.34
CA PHE A 211 10.77 -0.59 11.52
C PHE A 211 11.77 0.24 12.29
N TYR A 212 12.77 0.78 11.59
CA TYR A 212 13.81 1.62 12.15
C TYR A 212 14.07 2.81 11.23
N ASN A 213 14.11 4.01 11.80
CA ASN A 213 14.56 5.24 11.16
C ASN A 213 15.96 5.55 11.69
N TRP A 214 16.98 5.46 10.85
CA TRP A 214 18.36 5.85 11.15
C TRP A 214 18.62 7.27 10.64
N VAL A 215 18.80 8.20 11.58
CA VAL A 215 19.18 9.58 11.28
C VAL A 215 20.70 9.64 11.16
N ILE A 216 21.20 9.81 9.93
CA ILE A 216 22.63 9.86 9.63
C ILE A 216 23.18 11.23 9.99
N ASN A 217 22.43 12.29 9.63
CA ASN A 217 22.68 13.67 10.02
C ASN A 217 21.36 14.47 9.94
N ASP A 218 21.45 15.79 10.14
CA ASP A 218 20.31 16.70 10.10
C ASP A 218 19.62 16.84 8.73
N HIS A 219 20.00 16.07 7.71
CA HIS A 219 19.35 16.09 6.39
C HIS A 219 19.12 14.70 5.81
N PHE A 220 19.99 13.74 6.11
CA PHE A 220 19.95 12.41 5.52
C PHE A 220 19.44 11.37 6.51
N LEU A 221 18.55 10.52 6.01
CA LEU A 221 17.93 9.45 6.78
C LEU A 221 17.79 8.19 5.93
N LEU A 222 18.05 7.06 6.58
CA LEU A 222 17.77 5.73 6.06
C LEU A 222 16.71 5.09 6.94
N SER A 223 15.61 4.62 6.36
CA SER A 223 14.62 3.80 7.05
C SER A 223 14.63 2.40 6.49
N GLY A 224 14.40 1.43 7.37
CA GLY A 224 14.20 0.04 7.02
C GLY A 224 13.06 -0.55 7.84
N GLY A 225 12.39 -1.54 7.27
CA GLY A 225 11.39 -2.33 7.96
C GLY A 225 11.33 -3.74 7.41
N VAL A 226 11.05 -4.69 8.29
CA VAL A 226 10.79 -6.09 7.94
C VAL A 226 9.46 -6.49 8.56
N ILE A 227 8.65 -7.17 7.76
CA ILE A 227 7.36 -7.73 8.12
C ILE A 227 7.49 -9.23 7.92
N LEU A 228 7.13 -10.02 8.93
CA LEU A 228 7.08 -11.48 8.87
C LEU A 228 5.81 -11.93 9.55
N GLY A 229 5.08 -12.85 8.97
CA GLY A 229 3.83 -13.30 9.54
C GLY A 229 3.20 -14.43 8.79
N GLY A 230 1.93 -14.61 9.06
CA GLY A 230 1.14 -15.61 8.36
C GLY A 230 -0.33 -15.49 8.70
N GLY A 231 -1.10 -16.36 8.08
CA GLY A 231 -2.52 -16.45 8.33
C GLY A 231 -3.16 -17.43 7.38
N ILE A 232 -4.29 -17.03 6.80
CA ILE A 232 -5.10 -17.88 5.94
C ILE A 232 -5.44 -17.16 4.65
N ASN A 233 -5.49 -17.94 3.56
CA ASN A 233 -6.07 -17.54 2.31
C ASN A 233 -7.23 -18.48 1.98
N ILE A 234 -8.34 -17.94 1.49
CA ILE A 234 -9.54 -18.69 1.15
C ILE A 234 -9.83 -18.42 -0.32
N VAL A 235 -9.66 -19.41 -1.19
CA VAL A 235 -9.92 -19.32 -2.62
C VAL A 235 -11.16 -20.14 -2.93
N ASP A 236 -12.26 -19.50 -3.32
CA ASP A 236 -13.53 -20.16 -3.65
C ASP A 236 -14.05 -21.14 -2.58
N GLY A 237 -13.74 -20.85 -1.31
CA GLY A 237 -14.09 -21.67 -0.15
C GLY A 237 -13.00 -22.62 0.33
N ASP A 238 -11.97 -22.89 -0.48
CA ASP A 238 -10.82 -23.71 -0.10
C ASP A 238 -9.85 -22.87 0.74
N THR A 239 -9.67 -23.27 2.01
CA THR A 239 -8.79 -22.57 2.95
C THR A 239 -7.39 -23.17 2.96
N SER A 240 -6.37 -22.33 2.85
CA SER A 240 -4.96 -22.68 2.94
C SER A 240 -4.21 -21.74 3.88
N SER A 241 -3.11 -22.20 4.46
CA SER A 241 -2.21 -21.33 5.22
C SER A 241 -1.37 -20.48 4.29
N VAL A 242 -1.13 -19.24 4.71
CA VAL A 242 -0.27 -18.28 4.00
C VAL A 242 0.85 -17.82 4.92
N PHE A 243 2.05 -17.73 4.37
CA PHE A 243 3.18 -17.05 4.99
C PHE A 243 3.30 -15.66 4.36
N GLU A 244 3.40 -14.63 5.19
CA GLU A 244 3.63 -13.25 4.75
C GLU A 244 5.07 -12.88 5.05
N TRP A 245 5.75 -12.29 4.08
CA TRP A 245 6.95 -11.53 4.34
C TRP A 245 6.97 -10.24 3.54
N GLY A 246 7.65 -9.24 4.07
CA GLY A 246 7.77 -7.96 3.39
C GLY A 246 8.90 -7.13 3.93
N THR A 247 9.31 -6.15 3.12
CA THR A 247 10.30 -5.17 3.52
C THR A 247 9.95 -3.79 3.01
N ASN A 248 10.33 -2.79 3.78
CA ASN A 248 10.33 -1.40 3.34
C ASN A 248 11.73 -0.85 3.51
N LEU A 249 12.28 -0.24 2.47
CA LEU A 249 13.55 0.46 2.52
C LEU A 249 13.37 1.85 1.97
N LYS A 250 13.90 2.85 2.67
CA LYS A 250 13.81 4.23 2.23
C LYS A 250 15.10 4.97 2.51
N VAL A 251 15.64 5.63 1.50
CA VAL A 251 16.72 6.61 1.67
C VAL A 251 16.20 7.97 1.26
N GLY A 252 16.43 8.98 2.10
CA GLY A 252 15.89 10.31 1.86
C GLY A 252 16.78 11.43 2.33
N TYR A 253 16.68 12.55 1.61
CA TYR A 253 17.15 13.86 2.01
C TYR A 253 15.96 14.73 2.42
N ASN A 254 16.13 15.50 3.50
CA ASN A 254 15.11 16.37 4.04
C ASN A 254 15.69 17.73 4.46
N SER A 255 14.97 18.79 4.12
CA SER A 255 15.08 20.11 4.73
C SER A 255 13.68 20.57 5.16
N ASP A 256 13.57 21.74 5.79
CA ASP A 256 12.26 22.23 6.23
C ASP A 256 11.31 22.55 5.07
N SER A 257 11.85 22.82 3.87
CA SER A 257 11.07 23.09 2.66
C SER A 257 11.18 21.97 1.62
N PHE A 258 12.36 21.48 1.29
CA PHE A 258 12.56 20.50 0.23
C PHE A 258 12.78 19.08 0.78
N PHE A 259 12.29 18.07 0.08
CA PHE A 259 12.65 16.68 0.35
C PHE A 259 12.74 15.87 -0.93
N THR A 260 13.58 14.84 -0.90
CA THR A 260 13.61 13.82 -1.94
C THR A 260 13.90 12.46 -1.32
N PHE A 261 13.32 11.40 -1.87
CA PHE A 261 13.59 10.05 -1.40
C PHE A 261 13.42 9.00 -2.49
N LEU A 262 14.13 7.90 -2.28
CA LEU A 262 13.91 6.62 -2.94
C LEU A 262 13.29 5.69 -1.90
N ASN A 263 12.17 5.05 -2.25
CA ASN A 263 11.44 4.12 -1.41
C ASN A 263 11.24 2.81 -2.18
N PHE A 264 11.56 1.69 -1.54
CA PHE A 264 11.31 0.35 -2.02
C PHE A 264 10.36 -0.34 -1.03
N ASN A 265 9.27 -0.90 -1.54
CA ASN A 265 8.33 -1.71 -0.77
C ASN A 265 8.20 -3.04 -1.47
N TYR A 266 8.29 -4.10 -0.70
CA TYR A 266 8.06 -5.46 -1.17
C TYR A 266 7.18 -6.17 -0.15
N ALA A 267 6.18 -6.91 -0.61
CA ALA A 267 5.36 -7.78 0.19
C ALA A 267 4.99 -9.01 -0.65
N ASP A 268 4.99 -10.17 -0.02
CA ASP A 268 4.74 -11.44 -0.69
C ASP A 268 3.97 -12.36 0.25
N PHE A 269 2.90 -12.93 -0.28
CA PHE A 269 1.98 -13.82 0.40
C PHE A 269 2.10 -15.21 -0.24
N LEU A 270 2.88 -16.07 0.42
CA LEU A 270 3.22 -17.40 -0.05
C LEU A 270 2.25 -18.43 0.52
N GLN A 271 1.43 -19.04 -0.33
CA GLN A 271 0.56 -20.13 0.08
C GLN A 271 1.31 -21.46 0.20
N GLU A 272 0.84 -22.34 1.10
CA GLU A 272 1.39 -23.67 1.25
C GLU A 272 1.29 -24.52 -0.04
N SER A 273 2.30 -25.36 -0.27
CA SER A 273 2.46 -26.17 -1.49
C SER A 273 1.37 -27.21 -1.75
N LYS A 274 0.54 -27.51 -0.73
CA LYS A 274 -0.56 -28.49 -0.77
C LYS A 274 -1.93 -27.87 -1.06
N ALA A 275 -2.04 -26.54 -1.21
CA ALA A 275 -3.29 -25.89 -1.57
C ALA A 275 -3.80 -26.39 -2.94
N SER A 276 -5.11 -26.66 -3.06
CA SER A 276 -5.78 -27.09 -4.30
C SER A 276 -5.61 -26.06 -5.42
N ILE A 277 -5.76 -24.78 -5.05
CA ILE A 277 -5.50 -23.60 -5.87
C ILE A 277 -4.49 -22.74 -5.13
N ARG A 278 -3.24 -22.70 -5.63
CA ARG A 278 -2.26 -21.73 -5.13
C ARG A 278 -2.53 -20.40 -5.82
N LEU A 279 -2.42 -19.30 -5.09
CA LEU A 279 -2.44 -17.93 -5.61
C LEU A 279 -1.50 -17.11 -4.72
N ASN A 280 -0.21 -17.09 -5.07
CA ASN A 280 0.70 -16.15 -4.43
C ASN A 280 0.33 -14.73 -4.85
N ASP A 281 0.58 -13.75 -3.99
CA ASP A 281 0.32 -12.34 -4.24
C ASP A 281 1.60 -11.57 -3.91
N GLU A 282 2.30 -11.11 -4.94
CA GLU A 282 3.52 -10.34 -4.80
C GLU A 282 3.21 -8.87 -5.12
N ILE A 283 3.58 -7.96 -4.22
CA ILE A 283 3.51 -6.52 -4.43
C ILE A 283 4.92 -5.96 -4.31
N SER A 284 5.42 -5.42 -5.41
CA SER A 284 6.70 -4.70 -5.45
C SER A 284 6.47 -3.27 -5.91
N MET A 285 7.08 -2.31 -5.21
CA MET A 285 7.01 -0.90 -5.54
C MET A 285 8.38 -0.23 -5.35
N LEU A 286 8.89 0.34 -6.43
CA LEU A 286 10.00 1.29 -6.41
C LEU A 286 9.46 2.69 -6.67
N LYS A 287 9.67 3.62 -5.73
CA LYS A 287 9.16 4.99 -5.82
C LYS A 287 10.25 6.02 -5.59
N ILE A 288 10.43 6.91 -6.56
CA ILE A 288 11.28 8.10 -6.44
C ILE A 288 10.36 9.29 -6.27
N THR A 289 10.64 10.17 -5.32
CA THR A 289 9.80 11.34 -5.05
C THR A 289 10.65 12.55 -4.75
N ALA A 290 10.29 13.69 -5.35
CA ALA A 290 10.81 15.00 -4.98
C ALA A 290 9.65 15.92 -4.61
N GLY A 291 9.76 16.67 -3.52
CA GLY A 291 8.67 17.50 -3.05
C GLY A 291 9.11 18.74 -2.29
N TYR A 292 8.14 19.62 -2.10
CA TYR A 292 8.29 20.91 -1.47
C TYR A 292 7.15 21.16 -0.47
N ARG A 293 7.50 21.75 0.67
CA ARG A 293 6.61 22.14 1.76
C ARG A 293 6.51 23.66 1.78
N PHE A 294 5.29 24.16 1.72
CA PHE A 294 5.01 25.60 1.72
C PHE A 294 3.81 25.91 2.61
N ASP A 295 3.70 27.17 3.04
CA ASP A 295 2.57 27.60 3.84
C ASP A 295 1.29 27.64 3.01
N PRO A 296 0.15 27.16 3.55
CA PRO A 296 -1.12 27.20 2.86
C PRO A 296 -1.52 28.66 2.55
N PRO A 297 -2.15 28.93 1.40
CA PRO A 297 -2.82 30.20 1.16
C PRO A 297 -3.83 30.49 2.28
N LYS A 298 -3.89 31.75 2.75
CA LYS A 298 -4.75 32.17 3.89
C LYS A 298 -6.19 31.67 3.77
N LYS A 299 -6.79 31.77 2.58
CA LYS A 299 -8.17 31.33 2.30
C LYS A 299 -8.38 29.82 2.50
N ILE A 300 -7.40 28.99 2.11
CA ILE A 300 -7.47 27.53 2.26
C ILE A 300 -7.37 27.17 3.75
N LYS A 301 -6.48 27.85 4.48
CA LYS A 301 -6.35 27.69 5.92
C LYS A 301 -7.66 28.04 6.64
N GLU A 302 -8.23 29.22 6.37
CA GLU A 302 -9.49 29.67 6.96
C GLU A 302 -10.67 28.73 6.68
N TYR A 303 -10.77 28.19 5.46
CA TYR A 303 -11.82 27.23 5.10
C TYR A 303 -11.68 25.91 5.87
N TYR A 304 -10.44 25.40 5.97
CA TYR A 304 -10.15 24.19 6.72
C TYR A 304 -10.48 24.37 8.19
N ASP A 305 -10.01 25.46 8.82
CA ASP A 305 -10.20 25.73 10.24
C ASP A 305 -11.69 25.85 10.59
N LYS A 306 -12.47 26.56 9.75
CA LYS A 306 -13.95 26.64 9.90
C LYS A 306 -14.66 25.30 9.75
N THR A 307 -14.13 24.41 8.90
CA THR A 307 -14.70 23.08 8.69
C THR A 307 -14.37 22.18 9.86
N ALA A 308 -13.11 22.18 10.32
CA ALA A 308 -12.63 21.38 11.44
C ALA A 308 -13.39 21.70 12.74
N GLU A 309 -13.61 22.99 13.02
CA GLU A 309 -14.41 23.44 14.17
C GLU A 309 -15.85 22.88 14.17
N LYS A 310 -16.47 22.77 12.97
CA LYS A 310 -17.82 22.23 12.83
C LYS A 310 -17.91 20.71 13.01
N VAL A 311 -16.83 19.97 12.73
CA VAL A 311 -16.80 18.50 12.84
C VAL A 311 -16.04 17.99 14.06
N GLY A 312 -15.58 18.89 14.95
CA GLY A 312 -14.88 18.55 16.18
C GLY A 312 -13.47 18.00 15.98
N LEU A 313 -12.77 18.46 14.93
CA LEU A 313 -11.38 18.09 14.60
C LEU A 313 -10.36 19.16 14.98
#